data_AF-A0A1V0ALY8-F1
#
_entry.id   AF-A0A1V0ALY8-F1
#
_cell.length_a   1.000
_cell.length_b   1.000
_cell.length_c   1.000
_cell.angle_alpha   90.00
_cell.angle_beta   90.00
_cell.angle_gamma   90.00
#
_symmetry.space_group_name_H-M   'P 1'
#
loop_
_entity.id
_entity.type
_entity.pdbx_description
1 polymer ?
#
loop_
_entity_poly.entity_id
_entity_poly.type
_entity_poly.pdbx_seq_one_letter_code
_entity_poly.pdbx_strand_id
1 'polypeptide(L)'
;MPYGGGPGYGPGSGGYAPPPPPPSSGSTGMLIGMLFAGLAIYSVLNLVVGFFLFFAAMGASGSANPYLAAGAVILAVAGLGAGVGLCFVRKPWSRGLGLGLMIGWALWSILSAGICTGLNPSLYG
;
A
#
# COMPACT_ATOMS: atom_id res chain seq x y z
N MET A 1 14.39 63.92 -3.12
CA MET A 1 13.77 63.43 -1.87
C MET A 1 14.01 61.92 -1.80
N PRO A 2 14.40 61.34 -0.65
CA PRO A 2 15.07 60.05 -0.53
C PRO A 2 14.14 58.89 -0.08
N TYR A 3 14.51 57.65 -0.41
CA TYR A 3 14.10 56.40 0.24
C TYR A 3 15.16 55.36 -0.17
N GLY A 4 15.82 54.58 0.67
CA GLY A 4 15.85 54.39 2.12
C GLY A 4 16.92 53.31 2.33
N GLY A 5 17.79 53.49 3.33
CA GLY A 5 18.98 52.65 3.53
C GLY A 5 18.71 51.31 4.21
N GLY A 6 19.60 50.34 3.95
CA GLY A 6 19.79 49.12 4.76
C GLY A 6 20.61 48.05 4.05
N PRO A 7 21.37 47.20 4.78
CA PRO A 7 22.33 47.52 5.82
C PRO A 7 23.77 47.19 5.37
N GLY A 8 24.73 47.96 5.89
CA GLY A 8 26.15 47.83 5.57
C GLY A 8 26.74 46.49 5.97
N TYR A 9 27.62 45.98 5.10
CA TYR A 9 28.50 44.86 5.37
C TYR A 9 29.55 45.30 6.41
N GLY A 10 29.26 45.06 7.69
CA GLY A 10 30.22 45.22 8.78
C GLY A 10 31.17 44.02 8.84
N PRO A 11 32.48 44.22 9.07
CA PRO A 11 33.43 43.12 9.19
C PRO A 11 33.41 42.57 10.62
N GLY A 12 33.02 41.30 10.79
CA GLY A 12 33.28 40.53 12.01
C GLY A 12 32.05 39.96 12.72
N SER A 13 31.83 38.65 12.59
CA SER A 13 31.60 37.70 13.69
C SER A 13 31.23 36.34 13.09
N GLY A 14 31.97 35.31 13.49
CA GLY A 14 31.80 33.92 13.04
C GLY A 14 30.50 33.29 13.54
N GLY A 15 29.37 33.70 12.95
CA GLY A 15 28.07 33.13 13.22
C GLY A 15 27.92 31.77 12.56
N TYR A 16 27.82 30.71 13.37
CA TYR A 16 27.33 29.42 12.91
C TYR A 16 25.98 29.63 12.20
N ALA A 17 25.92 29.33 10.91
CA ALA A 17 24.65 29.24 10.21
C ALA A 17 23.81 28.13 10.88
N PRO A 18 22.54 28.37 11.24
CA PRO A 18 21.71 27.35 11.82
C PRO A 18 21.60 26.15 10.85
N PRO A 19 21.63 24.90 11.35
CA PRO A 19 21.47 23.73 10.50
C PRO A 19 20.13 23.82 9.74
N PRO A 20 20.08 23.39 8.46
CA PRO A 20 18.84 23.40 7.70
C PRO A 20 17.75 22.63 8.46
N PRO A 21 16.49 23.11 8.44
CA PRO A 21 15.39 22.40 9.09
C PRO A 21 15.29 20.98 8.51
N PRO A 22 14.99 19.96 9.34
CA PRO A 22 14.81 18.61 8.84
C PRO A 22 13.71 18.61 7.77
N PRO A 23 13.87 17.83 6.68
CA PRO A 23 12.88 17.77 5.61
C PRO A 23 11.50 17.41 6.20
N SER A 24 10.50 18.16 5.74
CA SER A 24 9.22 18.32 6.39
C SER A 24 8.51 17.00 6.73
N SER A 25 7.94 17.01 7.94
CA SER A 25 7.00 16.05 8.54
C SER A 25 5.68 15.85 7.77
N GLY A 26 5.54 16.38 6.55
CA GLY A 26 4.41 16.10 5.64
C GLY A 26 4.43 14.68 5.04
N SER A 27 5.50 13.92 5.29
CA SER A 27 5.72 12.59 4.71
C SER A 27 4.88 11.49 5.37
N THR A 28 4.61 11.57 6.68
CA THR A 28 3.96 10.48 7.42
C THR A 28 2.47 10.36 7.09
N GLY A 29 1.74 11.46 7.09
CA GLY A 29 0.31 11.46 6.73
C GLY A 29 0.08 10.99 5.30
N MET A 30 0.94 11.40 4.37
CA MET A 30 0.91 10.94 2.98
C MET A 30 1.21 9.44 2.86
N LEU A 31 2.18 8.91 3.61
CA LEU A 31 2.48 7.47 3.63
C LEU A 31 1.30 6.65 4.14
N ILE A 32 0.69 7.08 5.25
CA ILE A 32 -0.49 6.42 5.83
C ILE A 32 -1.66 6.48 4.84
N GLY A 33 -1.92 7.65 4.24
CA GLY A 33 -2.97 7.82 3.24
C GLY A 33 -2.77 6.90 2.03
N MET A 34 -1.54 6.77 1.54
CA MET A 34 -1.22 5.88 0.42
C MET A 34 -1.26 4.41 0.78
N LEU A 35 -0.99 4.06 2.04
CA LEU A 35 -1.15 2.70 2.54
C LEU A 35 -2.62 2.28 2.50
N PHE A 36 -3.53 3.12 3.02
CA PHE A 36 -4.96 2.85 2.93
C PHE A 36 -5.46 2.84 1.49
N ALA A 37 -4.94 3.73 0.63
CA ALA A 37 -5.26 3.70 -0.80
C ALA A 37 -4.82 2.37 -1.45
N GLY A 38 -3.59 1.91 -1.18
CA GLY A 38 -3.09 0.62 -1.67
C GLY A 38 -3.93 -0.56 -1.18
N LEU A 39 -4.35 -0.53 0.08
CA LEU A 39 -5.23 -1.55 0.66
C LEU A 39 -6.63 -1.53 0.02
N ALA A 40 -7.21 -0.36 -0.18
CA ALA A 40 -8.50 -0.21 -0.86
C ALA A 40 -8.43 -0.70 -2.31
N ILE A 41 -7.37 -0.33 -3.05
CA ILE A 41 -7.12 -0.81 -4.40
C ILE A 41 -7.01 -2.34 -4.42
N TYR A 42 -6.23 -2.92 -3.51
CA TYR A 42 -6.10 -4.37 -3.42
C TYR A 42 -7.45 -5.03 -3.12
N SER A 43 -8.26 -4.44 -2.24
CA SER A 43 -9.59 -4.98 -1.91
C SER A 43 -10.53 -5.01 -3.13
N VAL A 44 -10.53 -3.93 -3.92
CA VAL A 44 -11.30 -3.88 -5.18
C VAL A 44 -10.78 -4.93 -6.17
N LEU A 45 -9.46 -5.04 -6.34
CA LEU A 45 -8.87 -6.07 -7.20
C LEU A 45 -9.25 -7.49 -6.74
N ASN A 46 -9.22 -7.75 -5.43
CA ASN A 46 -9.60 -9.05 -4.87
C ASN A 46 -11.07 -9.37 -5.11
N LEU A 47 -11.97 -8.39 -4.97
CA LEU A 47 -13.39 -8.56 -5.26
C LEU A 47 -13.63 -8.84 -6.75
N VAL A 48 -12.99 -8.06 -7.63
CA VAL A 48 -13.12 -8.23 -9.08
C VAL A 48 -12.60 -9.60 -9.51
N VAL A 49 -11.38 -9.97 -9.12
CA VAL A 49 -10.79 -11.28 -9.46
C VAL A 49 -11.62 -12.42 -8.86
N GLY A 50 -12.02 -12.30 -7.59
CA GLY A 50 -12.86 -13.29 -6.92
C GLY A 50 -14.21 -13.46 -7.61
N PHE A 51 -14.85 -12.38 -8.05
CA PHE A 51 -16.11 -12.41 -8.78
C PHE A 51 -15.96 -13.12 -10.14
N PHE A 52 -14.91 -12.80 -10.90
CA PHE A 52 -14.61 -13.49 -12.16
C PHE A 52 -14.32 -14.98 -11.95
N LEU A 53 -13.55 -15.33 -10.92
CA LEU A 53 -13.26 -16.72 -10.56
C LEU A 53 -14.53 -17.47 -10.16
N PHE A 54 -15.40 -16.85 -9.37
CA PHE A 54 -16.67 -17.43 -8.96
C PHE A 54 -17.57 -17.71 -10.17
N PHE A 55 -17.67 -16.76 -11.09
CA PHE A 55 -18.44 -16.94 -12.32
C PHE A 55 -17.85 -18.04 -13.21
N ALA A 56 -16.52 -18.08 -13.36
CA ALA A 56 -15.83 -19.12 -14.11
C ALA A 56 -16.01 -20.51 -13.47
N ALA A 57 -15.98 -20.59 -12.13
CA ALA A 57 -16.21 -21.82 -11.38
C ALA A 57 -17.65 -22.33 -11.52
N MET A 58 -18.66 -21.44 -11.52
CA MET A 58 -20.05 -21.83 -11.76
C MET A 58 -20.28 -22.40 -13.17
N GLY A 59 -19.52 -21.94 -14.16
CA GLY A 59 -19.58 -22.45 -15.52
C GLY A 59 -18.78 -23.73 -15.76
N ALA A 60 -17.92 -24.14 -14.81
CA ALA A 60 -17.05 -25.29 -14.95
C ALA A 60 -17.74 -26.57 -14.47
N SER A 61 -17.92 -27.57 -15.35
CA SER A 61 -18.46 -28.88 -14.98
C SER A 61 -17.44 -29.80 -14.25
N GLY A 62 -16.30 -29.28 -13.79
CA GLY A 62 -15.19 -30.03 -13.21
C GLY A 62 -14.63 -29.38 -11.94
N SER A 63 -13.50 -29.88 -11.42
CA SER A 63 -12.90 -29.36 -10.18
C SER A 63 -12.54 -27.87 -10.27
N ALA A 64 -12.93 -27.10 -9.24
CA ALA A 64 -12.66 -25.66 -9.14
C ALA A 64 -11.20 -25.32 -8.74
N ASN A 65 -10.43 -26.29 -8.25
CA ASN A 65 -9.04 -26.13 -7.82
C ASN A 65 -8.12 -25.36 -8.79
N PRO A 66 -8.07 -25.67 -10.10
CA PRO A 66 -7.21 -24.93 -11.04
C PRO A 66 -7.59 -23.45 -11.14
N TYR A 67 -8.88 -23.11 -11.09
CA TYR A 67 -9.34 -21.73 -11.14
C TYR A 67 -8.92 -20.98 -9.88
N LEU A 68 -9.08 -21.60 -8.71
CA LEU A 68 -8.66 -21.05 -7.43
C LEU A 68 -7.14 -20.83 -7.38
N ALA A 69 -6.35 -21.80 -7.84
CA ALA A 69 -4.90 -21.69 -7.91
C ALA A 69 -4.45 -20.56 -8.86
N ALA A 70 -5.05 -20.46 -10.04
CA ALA A 70 -4.75 -19.40 -10.99
C ALA A 70 -5.07 -18.01 -10.42
N GLY A 71 -6.24 -17.85 -9.79
CA GLY A 71 -6.62 -16.58 -9.15
C GLY A 71 -5.67 -16.20 -8.01
N ALA A 72 -5.29 -17.15 -7.16
CA ALA A 72 -4.34 -16.91 -6.08
C ALA A 72 -2.97 -16.41 -6.59
N VAL A 73 -2.47 -17.00 -7.68
CA VAL A 73 -1.21 -16.57 -8.31
C VAL A 73 -1.33 -15.15 -8.87
N ILE A 74 -2.41 -14.85 -9.60
CA ILE A 74 -2.66 -13.50 -10.16
C ILE A 74 -2.72 -12.44 -9.05
N LEU A 75 -3.43 -12.74 -7.96
CA LEU A 75 -3.56 -11.86 -6.80
C LEU A 75 -2.24 -11.69 -6.06
N ALA A 76 -1.42 -12.74 -5.94
CA ALA A 76 -0.07 -12.65 -5.39
C ALA A 76 0.84 -11.77 -6.25
N VAL A 77 0.78 -11.90 -7.58
CA VAL A 77 1.54 -11.03 -8.49
C VAL A 77 1.05 -9.58 -8.40
N ALA A 78 -0.26 -9.35 -8.29
CA ALA A 78 -0.81 -8.01 -8.14
C ALA A 78 -0.45 -7.37 -6.79
N GLY A 79 -0.52 -8.10 -5.68
CA GLY A 79 -0.21 -7.59 -4.34
C GLY A 79 1.30 -7.50 -4.07
N LEU A 80 2.01 -8.62 -4.21
CA LEU A 80 3.44 -8.71 -3.92
C LEU A 80 4.29 -8.23 -5.10
N GLY A 81 3.97 -8.62 -6.33
CA GLY A 81 4.74 -8.20 -7.50
C GLY A 81 4.65 -6.69 -7.76
N ALA A 82 3.43 -6.14 -7.84
CA ALA A 82 3.26 -4.71 -8.01
C ALA A 82 3.72 -3.93 -6.77
N GLY A 83 3.48 -4.45 -5.55
CA GLY A 83 3.93 -3.85 -4.30
C GLY A 83 5.46 -3.75 -4.20
N VAL A 84 6.19 -4.83 -4.51
CA VAL A 84 7.67 -4.81 -4.60
C VAL A 84 8.14 -3.85 -5.68
N GLY A 85 7.53 -3.87 -6.87
CA GLY A 85 7.87 -2.99 -7.98
C GLY A 85 7.74 -1.51 -7.63
N LEU A 86 6.65 -1.14 -6.93
CA LEU A 86 6.42 0.22 -6.45
C LEU A 86 7.43 0.65 -5.37
N CYS A 87 7.90 -0.27 -4.54
CA CYS A 87 8.97 0.02 -3.56
C CYS A 87 10.31 0.38 -4.23
N PHE A 88 10.59 -0.11 -5.44
CA PHE A 88 11.82 0.23 -6.18
C PHE A 88 11.80 1.66 -6.78
N VAL A 89 10.64 2.31 -6.88
CA VAL A 89 10.50 3.65 -7.50
C VAL A 89 11.10 4.77 -6.63
N ARG A 90 11.57 4.48 -5.42
CA ARG A 90 12.23 5.43 -4.46
C ARG A 90 11.46 6.73 -4.18
N LYS A 91 10.18 6.81 -4.55
CA LYS A 91 9.30 7.93 -4.17
C LYS A 91 8.55 7.59 -2.88
N PRO A 92 8.37 8.55 -1.96
CA PRO A 92 7.66 8.33 -0.71
C PRO A 92 6.20 7.86 -0.94
N TRP A 93 5.56 8.38 -1.98
CA TRP A 93 4.21 7.98 -2.40
C TRP A 93 4.12 6.50 -2.80
N SER A 94 5.08 6.03 -3.60
CA SER A 94 5.14 4.64 -4.07
C SER A 94 5.43 3.65 -2.96
N ARG A 95 6.19 4.06 -1.93
CA ARG A 95 6.43 3.22 -0.74
C ARG A 95 5.15 2.96 0.06
N GLY A 96 4.34 4.00 0.28
CA GLY A 96 3.06 3.86 0.98
C GLY A 96 2.10 2.96 0.22
N LEU A 97 1.97 3.17 -1.10
CA LEU A 97 1.08 2.38 -1.95
C LEU A 97 1.53 0.92 -2.07
N GLY A 98 2.83 0.67 -2.22
CA GLY A 98 3.41 -0.67 -2.27
C GLY A 98 3.22 -1.45 -0.95
N LEU A 99 3.43 -0.79 0.20
CA LEU A 99 3.14 -1.38 1.51
C LEU A 99 1.64 -1.68 1.67
N GLY A 100 0.76 -0.77 1.23
CA GLY A 100 -0.69 -0.98 1.23
C GLY A 100 -1.13 -2.20 0.42
N LEU A 101 -0.55 -2.42 -0.76
CA LEU A 101 -0.79 -3.59 -1.60
C LEU A 101 -0.36 -4.90 -0.91
N MET A 102 0.81 -4.92 -0.27
CA MET A 102 1.29 -6.10 0.44
C MET A 102 0.44 -6.43 1.67
N ILE A 103 0.09 -5.41 2.45
CA ILE A 103 -0.79 -5.57 3.61
C ILE A 103 -2.18 -6.03 3.16
N GLY A 104 -2.71 -5.46 2.08
CA GLY A 104 -3.98 -5.88 1.48
C GLY A 104 -3.97 -7.37 1.09
N TRP A 105 -2.90 -7.83 0.45
CA TRP A 105 -2.72 -9.24 0.09
C TRP A 105 -2.69 -10.17 1.30
N ALA A 106 -1.92 -9.80 2.33
CA ALA A 106 -1.84 -10.58 3.57
C ALA A 106 -3.18 -10.64 4.31
N LEU A 107 -3.86 -9.50 4.48
CA LEU A 107 -5.14 -9.43 5.18
C LEU A 107 -6.21 -10.26 4.51
N TRP A 108 -6.35 -10.17 3.18
CA TRP A 108 -7.33 -10.97 2.44
C TRP A 108 -7.02 -12.47 2.44
N SER A 109 -5.74 -12.84 2.46
CA SER A 109 -5.32 -14.24 2.61
C SER A 109 -5.68 -14.77 3.99
N ILE A 110 -5.44 -13.99 5.05
CA ILE A 110 -5.82 -14.33 6.43
C ILE A 110 -7.34 -14.42 6.58
N LEU A 111 -8.10 -13.47 6.03
CA LEU A 111 -9.56 -13.49 6.03
C LEU A 111 -10.11 -14.76 5.36
N SER A 112 -9.55 -15.10 4.20
CA SER A 112 -9.95 -16.32 3.48
C SER A 112 -9.64 -17.55 4.33
N ALA A 113 -8.40 -17.70 4.81
CA ALA A 113 -8.01 -18.82 5.66
C ALA A 113 -8.81 -18.90 6.96
N GLY A 114 -9.13 -17.75 7.57
CA GLY A 114 -9.95 -17.64 8.77
C GLY A 114 -11.40 -18.05 8.54
N ILE A 115 -11.97 -17.78 7.36
CA ILE A 115 -13.27 -18.34 6.99
C ILE A 115 -13.15 -19.86 6.77
N CYS A 116 -12.04 -20.34 6.22
CA CYS A 116 -11.79 -21.78 6.05
C CYS A 116 -11.65 -22.53 7.38
N THR A 117 -11.08 -21.90 8.42
CA THR A 117 -10.87 -22.51 9.75
C THR A 117 -11.92 -22.15 10.79
N GLY A 118 -12.70 -21.08 10.57
CA GLY A 118 -13.48 -20.38 11.59
C GLY A 118 -14.99 -20.64 11.62
N LEU A 119 -15.53 -21.59 10.84
CA LEU A 119 -16.91 -22.04 10.96
C LEU A 119 -16.95 -23.54 11.28
N ASN A 120 -16.61 -23.90 12.52
CA ASN A 120 -16.91 -25.21 13.07
C ASN A 120 -18.11 -25.12 14.04
N PRO A 121 -19.36 -25.28 13.57
CA PRO A 121 -20.52 -25.39 14.44
C PRO A 121 -20.58 -26.71 15.22
N SER A 122 -19.70 -27.67 14.95
CA SER A 122 -19.64 -28.98 15.64
C SER A 122 -18.68 -29.04 16.85
N LEU A 123 -18.02 -27.94 17.23
CA LEU A 123 -17.21 -27.86 18.46
C LEU A 123 -17.90 -27.13 19.62
N TYR A 124 -19.12 -26.63 19.41
CA TYR A 124 -19.96 -26.00 20.45
C TYR A 124 -21.33 -26.68 20.58
N GLY A 125 -21.44 -27.97 20.22
CA GLY A 125 -22.63 -28.81 20.40
C GLY A 125 -22.29 -30.06 21.18
#